data_AF-A0A6G1GPH8-F1
#
_entry.id   AF-A0A6G1GPH8-F1
#
_cell.length_a   1.000
_cell.length_b   1.000
_cell.length_c   1.000
_cell.angle_alpha   90.00
_cell.angle_beta   90.00
_cell.angle_gamma   90.00
#
_symmetry.space_group_name_H-M   'P 1'
#
loop_
_entity.id
_entity.type
_entity.pdbx_description
1 polymer ?
#
loop_
_entity_poly.entity_id
_entity_poly.type
_entity_poly.pdbx_seq_one_letter_code
_entity_poly.pdbx_strand_id
1 'polypeptide(L)'
;PPSPPNENNLDDIFSSSRSPSPTLNPHEENRSRDLSDIPRLRQVHTTAGYRDGVTMAKTQFIQEGFDEGFQLGAEVGQRVGWLLGLLEGMATGLNAATLKERFEEVIALWAQARQELEMENVFGKEYFGEGGGWMYELEGVEEEHVTFRDVAERHPAVARWKGVVEELAARWGI
;
A
#
# COMPACT_ATOMS: atom_id res chain seq x y z
N PRO A 1 33.10 22.35 -47.52
CA PRO A 1 33.09 23.17 -46.27
C PRO A 1 33.06 22.26 -45.03
N PRO A 2 33.70 22.68 -43.93
CA PRO A 2 34.23 21.84 -42.84
C PRO A 2 33.23 21.57 -41.70
N SER A 3 33.54 20.54 -40.89
CA SER A 3 33.03 20.20 -39.53
C SER A 3 33.50 21.24 -38.48
N PRO A 4 33.27 21.13 -37.13
CA PRO A 4 32.43 20.26 -36.27
C PRO A 4 31.66 21.11 -35.17
N PRO A 5 31.67 20.86 -33.84
CA PRO A 5 31.02 19.84 -32.97
C PRO A 5 30.16 20.43 -31.81
N ASN A 6 29.72 19.53 -30.91
CA ASN A 6 29.71 19.65 -29.44
C ASN A 6 28.59 20.41 -28.72
N GLU A 7 27.71 19.60 -28.12
CA GLU A 7 27.52 19.52 -26.66
C GLU A 7 28.39 20.48 -25.83
N ASN A 8 27.77 21.55 -25.34
CA ASN A 8 27.97 22.16 -24.02
C ASN A 8 27.30 23.54 -24.04
N ASN A 9 26.03 23.61 -23.61
CA ASN A 9 25.41 24.87 -23.24
C ASN A 9 24.60 24.71 -21.94
N LEU A 10 25.19 23.98 -20.99
CA LEU A 10 24.75 23.92 -19.59
C LEU A 10 25.55 24.91 -18.72
N ASP A 11 26.26 25.88 -19.31
CA ASP A 11 27.39 26.52 -18.61
C ASP A 11 27.47 28.06 -18.70
N ASP A 12 26.37 28.77 -18.97
CA ASP A 12 26.45 30.24 -19.10
C ASP A 12 25.27 31.01 -18.47
N ILE A 13 25.10 30.82 -17.15
CA ILE A 13 24.20 31.67 -16.34
C ILE A 13 24.94 32.43 -15.22
N PHE A 14 26.25 32.19 -15.06
CA PHE A 14 27.07 32.83 -14.02
C PHE A 14 28.17 33.77 -14.56
N SER A 15 28.25 34.01 -15.87
CA SER A 15 29.27 34.90 -16.46
C SER A 15 28.90 36.39 -16.45
N SER A 16 28.14 36.87 -15.46
CA SER A 16 27.94 38.31 -15.24
C SER A 16 28.95 38.88 -14.25
N SER A 17 30.24 38.61 -14.46
CA SER A 17 31.33 39.30 -13.78
C SER A 17 32.40 39.74 -14.76
N ARG A 18 32.09 40.75 -15.59
CA ARG A 18 33.07 41.81 -15.93
C ARG A 18 32.45 42.94 -16.76
N SER A 19 32.52 44.14 -16.22
CA SER A 19 32.65 45.41 -16.95
C SER A 19 33.21 46.48 -15.99
N PRO A 20 33.87 47.54 -16.51
CA PRO A 20 35.26 47.87 -16.17
C PRO A 20 35.42 48.95 -15.09
N SER A 21 36.61 49.01 -14.48
CA SER A 21 36.99 49.94 -13.41
C SER A 21 36.90 51.42 -13.81
N PRO A 22 36.46 52.31 -12.90
CA PRO A 22 36.97 53.67 -12.80
C PRO A 22 37.82 53.85 -11.53
N THR A 23 38.82 54.70 -11.64
CA THR A 23 39.89 54.97 -10.68
C THR A 23 39.44 55.78 -9.44
N LEU A 24 39.90 55.33 -8.26
CA LEU A 24 40.29 56.04 -7.02
C LEU A 24 39.32 57.03 -6.34
N ASN A 25 38.91 56.71 -5.10
CA ASN A 25 39.12 57.52 -3.88
C ASN A 25 38.98 56.66 -2.60
N PRO A 26 39.86 56.78 -1.58
CA PRO A 26 39.85 55.92 -0.40
C PRO A 26 39.44 56.65 0.89
N HIS A 27 38.14 56.90 1.10
CA HIS A 27 37.56 57.05 2.44
C HIS A 27 36.05 57.15 2.29
N GLU A 28 35.31 56.19 2.85
CA GLU A 28 34.08 56.41 3.63
C GLU A 28 33.38 55.05 3.87
N GLU A 29 33.45 54.63 5.13
CA GLU A 29 32.32 54.05 5.86
C GLU A 29 31.69 52.76 5.34
N ASN A 30 32.19 51.64 5.86
CA ASN A 30 31.45 50.70 6.73
C ASN A 30 29.89 50.75 6.70
N ARG A 31 29.24 50.66 5.53
CA ARG A 31 27.77 50.77 5.40
C ARG A 31 27.09 49.77 4.45
N SER A 32 27.75 48.68 4.10
CA SER A 32 27.17 47.70 3.16
C SER A 32 27.38 46.23 3.53
N ARG A 33 27.78 45.94 4.77
CA ARG A 33 27.83 44.56 5.31
C ARG A 33 26.50 44.10 5.93
N ASP A 34 25.52 44.98 6.05
CA ASP A 34 24.16 44.69 6.54
C ASP A 34 23.09 44.81 5.43
N LEU A 35 23.44 44.52 4.17
CA LEU A 35 22.44 44.37 3.10
C LEU A 35 21.78 42.99 3.21
N SER A 36 20.95 42.87 4.25
CA SER A 36 19.86 41.92 4.45
C SER A 36 20.11 40.48 3.95
N ASP A 37 20.55 39.60 4.85
CA ASP A 37 20.44 38.15 4.67
C ASP A 37 18.98 37.67 4.77
N ILE A 38 18.04 38.54 5.15
CA ILE A 38 16.61 38.24 5.35
C ILE A 38 15.92 37.73 4.08
N PRO A 39 16.11 38.30 2.87
CA PRO A 39 15.50 37.78 1.64
C PRO A 39 16.07 36.42 1.26
N ARG A 40 17.38 36.22 1.45
CA ARG A 40 18.05 34.94 1.18
C ARG A 40 17.59 33.86 2.14
N LEU A 41 17.50 34.18 3.43
CA LEU A 41 17.01 33.28 4.47
C LEU A 41 15.54 32.92 4.26
N ARG A 42 14.71 33.90 3.84
CA ARG A 42 13.32 33.66 3.46
C ARG A 42 13.22 32.74 2.25
N GLN A 43 14.05 32.92 1.23
CA GLN A 43 14.07 32.04 0.06
C GLN A 43 14.47 30.60 0.42
N VAL A 44 15.49 30.43 1.28
CA VAL A 44 15.90 29.12 1.80
C VAL A 44 14.76 28.48 2.59
N HIS A 45 14.11 29.22 3.49
CA HIS A 45 13.01 28.72 4.31
C HIS A 45 11.77 28.38 3.47
N THR A 46 11.43 29.19 2.47
CA THR A 46 10.31 28.89 1.55
C THR A 46 10.60 27.65 0.71
N THR A 47 11.84 27.51 0.22
CA THR A 47 12.23 26.34 -0.60
C THR A 47 12.29 25.07 0.25
N ALA A 48 12.83 25.17 1.47
CA ALA A 48 12.85 24.09 2.45
C ALA A 48 11.42 23.71 2.85
N GLY A 49 10.59 24.68 3.25
CA GLY A 49 9.19 24.44 3.63
C GLY A 49 8.32 23.87 2.50
N TYR A 50 8.57 24.24 1.24
CA TYR A 50 7.89 23.62 0.10
C TYR A 50 8.33 22.17 -0.11
N ARG A 51 9.64 21.88 -0.03
CA ARG A 51 10.15 20.51 -0.13
C ARG A 51 9.66 19.64 1.01
N ASP A 52 9.72 20.16 2.23
CA ASP A 52 9.24 19.49 3.44
C ASP A 52 7.72 19.28 3.33
N GLY A 53 6.96 20.28 2.89
CA GLY A 53 5.52 20.16 2.66
C GLY A 53 5.15 19.09 1.62
N VAL A 54 5.84 19.03 0.48
CA VAL A 54 5.63 17.99 -0.54
C VAL A 54 6.03 16.60 -0.02
N THR A 55 7.11 16.51 0.76
CA THR A 55 7.58 15.25 1.32
C THR A 55 6.63 14.75 2.42
N MET A 56 6.19 15.64 3.31
CA MET A 56 5.25 15.33 4.38
C MET A 56 3.88 14.94 3.81
N ALA A 57 3.35 15.69 2.83
CA ALA A 57 2.06 15.40 2.22
C ALA A 57 2.01 14.00 1.56
N LYS A 58 3.14 13.54 1.00
CA LYS A 58 3.24 12.19 0.42
C LYS A 58 3.40 11.10 1.47
N THR A 59 3.98 11.40 2.63
CA THR A 59 4.31 10.38 3.64
C THR A 59 3.21 10.23 4.70
N GLN A 60 2.41 11.28 4.91
CA GLN A 60 1.47 11.36 6.03
C GLN A 60 0.42 10.24 6.05
N PHE A 61 -0.06 9.78 4.89
CA PHE A 61 -1.13 8.78 4.80
C PHE A 61 -0.65 7.37 4.48
N ILE A 62 0.66 7.19 4.18
CA ILE A 62 1.19 5.87 3.77
C ILE A 62 1.18 4.89 4.94
N GLN A 63 1.58 5.35 6.13
CA GLN A 63 1.67 4.47 7.30
C GLN A 63 0.29 4.10 7.83
N GLU A 64 -0.62 5.07 7.94
CA GLU A 64 -2.00 4.84 8.37
C GLU A 64 -2.71 3.86 7.43
N GLY A 65 -2.62 4.07 6.11
CA GLY A 65 -3.19 3.13 5.15
C GLY A 65 -2.53 1.74 5.17
N PHE A 66 -1.23 1.66 5.48
CA PHE A 66 -0.56 0.36 5.66
C PHE A 66 -1.05 -0.35 6.92
N ASP A 67 -1.15 0.35 8.05
CA ASP A 67 -1.56 -0.25 9.33
C ASP A 67 -2.99 -0.77 9.25
N GLU A 68 -3.90 -0.01 8.64
CA GLU A 68 -5.29 -0.43 8.39
C GLU A 68 -5.35 -1.63 7.44
N GLY A 69 -4.66 -1.54 6.30
CA GLY A 69 -4.60 -2.62 5.31
C GLY A 69 -3.97 -3.89 5.87
N PHE A 70 -2.97 -3.77 6.74
CA PHE A 70 -2.30 -4.90 7.38
C PHE A 70 -3.23 -5.61 8.37
N GLN A 71 -3.96 -4.86 9.20
CA GLN A 71 -4.92 -5.45 10.14
C GLN A 71 -6.05 -6.18 9.43
N LEU A 72 -6.65 -5.57 8.41
CA LEU A 72 -7.65 -6.21 7.57
C LEU A 72 -7.07 -7.45 6.85
N GLY A 73 -5.88 -7.32 6.29
CA GLY A 73 -5.13 -8.41 5.67
C GLY A 73 -4.95 -9.61 6.60
N ALA A 74 -4.60 -9.36 7.86
CA ALA A 74 -4.43 -10.39 8.88
C ALA A 74 -5.75 -11.08 9.22
N GLU A 75 -6.85 -10.33 9.38
CA GLU A 75 -8.18 -10.87 9.65
C GLU A 75 -8.67 -11.78 8.51
N VAL A 76 -8.56 -11.33 7.27
CA VAL A 76 -8.94 -12.12 6.09
C VAL A 76 -8.02 -13.34 5.94
N GLY A 77 -6.70 -13.13 6.02
CA GLY A 77 -5.70 -14.18 5.87
C GLY A 77 -5.83 -15.27 6.94
N GLN A 78 -6.16 -14.91 8.18
CA GLN A 78 -6.43 -15.87 9.25
C GLN A 78 -7.61 -16.79 8.90
N ARG A 79 -8.70 -16.25 8.36
CA ARG A 79 -9.90 -17.04 7.99
C ARG A 79 -9.62 -17.95 6.81
N VAL A 80 -8.97 -17.43 5.78
CA VAL A 80 -8.55 -18.22 4.62
C VAL A 80 -7.65 -19.36 5.06
N GLY A 81 -6.64 -19.07 5.89
CA GLY A 81 -5.73 -20.08 6.43
C GLY A 81 -6.45 -21.14 7.26
N TRP A 82 -7.42 -20.73 8.09
CA TRP A 82 -8.24 -21.66 8.87
C TRP A 82 -9.07 -22.59 7.98
N LEU A 83 -9.74 -22.07 6.95
CA LEU A 83 -10.54 -22.87 6.01
C LEU A 83 -9.68 -23.89 5.25
N LEU A 84 -8.55 -23.45 4.70
CA LEU A 84 -7.63 -24.33 3.98
C LEU A 84 -7.02 -25.39 4.90
N GLY A 85 -6.63 -24.99 6.11
CA GLY A 85 -6.09 -25.91 7.12
C GLY A 85 -7.11 -26.95 7.59
N LEU A 86 -8.39 -26.57 7.71
CA LEU A 86 -9.44 -27.50 8.10
C LEU A 86 -9.71 -28.53 6.99
N LEU A 87 -9.76 -28.10 5.73
CA LEU A 87 -9.88 -29.00 4.57
C LEU A 87 -8.68 -29.95 4.47
N GLU A 88 -7.46 -29.44 4.66
CA GLU A 88 -6.23 -30.24 4.65
C GLU A 88 -6.19 -31.25 5.82
N GLY A 89 -6.63 -30.82 7.01
CA GLY A 89 -6.77 -31.68 8.19
C GLY A 89 -7.78 -32.80 7.97
N MET A 90 -8.95 -32.50 7.39
CA MET A 90 -9.95 -33.49 7.02
C MET A 90 -9.40 -34.49 6.00
N ALA A 91 -8.73 -34.03 4.93
CA ALA A 91 -8.10 -34.91 3.95
C ALA A 91 -7.06 -35.83 4.61
N THR A 92 -6.22 -35.28 5.48
CA THR A 92 -5.20 -36.05 6.22
C THR A 92 -5.83 -37.12 7.10
N GLY A 93 -6.88 -36.78 7.86
CA GLY A 93 -7.60 -37.73 8.70
C GLY A 93 -8.31 -38.83 7.91
N LEU A 94 -8.93 -38.49 6.77
CA LEU A 94 -9.60 -39.46 5.90
C LEU A 94 -8.62 -40.41 5.22
N ASN A 95 -7.46 -39.90 4.81
CA ASN A 95 -6.39 -40.72 4.26
C ASN A 95 -5.89 -41.74 5.30
N ALA A 96 -5.68 -41.29 6.55
CA ALA A 96 -5.30 -42.18 7.65
C ALA A 96 -6.38 -43.25 7.96
N ALA A 97 -7.66 -42.89 7.84
CA ALA A 97 -8.79 -43.80 8.01
C ALA A 97 -9.05 -44.70 6.78
N THR A 98 -8.26 -44.59 5.70
CA THR A 98 -8.41 -45.35 4.44
C THR A 98 -9.77 -45.11 3.74
N LEU A 99 -10.41 -43.96 3.95
CA LEU A 99 -11.68 -43.58 3.34
C LEU A 99 -11.45 -42.87 2.00
N LYS A 100 -11.01 -43.63 0.98
CA LYS A 100 -10.53 -43.10 -0.31
C LYS A 100 -11.53 -42.19 -1.04
N GLU A 101 -12.80 -42.58 -1.12
CA GLU A 101 -13.82 -41.78 -1.83
C GLU A 101 -14.00 -40.40 -1.19
N ARG A 102 -14.08 -40.34 0.14
CA ARG A 102 -14.19 -39.07 0.88
C ARG A 102 -12.90 -38.26 0.78
N PHE A 103 -11.75 -38.93 0.82
CA PHE A 103 -10.46 -38.27 0.64
C PHE A 103 -10.36 -37.57 -0.72
N GLU A 104 -10.74 -38.25 -1.80
CA GLU A 104 -10.75 -37.68 -3.16
C GLU A 104 -11.71 -36.49 -3.27
N GLU A 105 -12.89 -36.56 -2.64
CA GLU A 105 -13.84 -35.44 -2.54
C GLU A 105 -13.22 -34.22 -1.83
N VAL A 106 -12.61 -34.40 -0.65
CA VAL A 106 -12.01 -33.28 0.10
C VAL A 106 -10.80 -32.69 -0.62
N ILE A 107 -9.97 -33.50 -1.26
CA ILE A 107 -8.82 -33.00 -2.02
C ILE A 107 -9.28 -32.14 -3.21
N ALA A 108 -10.35 -32.55 -3.90
CA ALA A 108 -10.93 -31.74 -4.96
C ALA A 108 -11.47 -30.40 -4.43
N LEU A 109 -12.18 -30.42 -3.30
CA LEU A 109 -12.67 -29.21 -2.64
C LEU A 109 -11.51 -28.31 -2.17
N TRP A 110 -10.45 -28.88 -1.60
CA TRP A 110 -9.27 -28.14 -1.17
C TRP A 110 -8.57 -27.45 -2.35
N ALA A 111 -8.45 -28.14 -3.50
CA ALA A 111 -7.84 -27.55 -4.69
C ALA A 111 -8.65 -26.36 -5.21
N GLN A 112 -9.98 -26.48 -5.22
CA GLN A 112 -10.88 -25.38 -5.57
C GLN A 112 -10.78 -24.22 -4.56
N ALA A 113 -10.83 -24.53 -3.26
CA ALA A 113 -10.71 -23.53 -2.19
C ALA A 113 -9.40 -22.77 -2.29
N ARG A 114 -8.29 -23.47 -2.54
CA ARG A 114 -6.96 -22.85 -2.69
C ARG A 114 -6.91 -21.87 -3.85
N GLN A 115 -7.52 -22.23 -4.98
CA GLN A 115 -7.55 -21.36 -6.15
C GLN A 115 -8.42 -20.12 -5.89
N GLU A 116 -9.61 -20.31 -5.34
CA GLU A 116 -10.58 -19.22 -5.15
C GLU A 116 -10.26 -18.31 -3.96
N LEU A 117 -9.61 -18.83 -2.92
CA LEU A 117 -9.19 -18.10 -1.72
C LEU A 117 -7.75 -17.58 -1.81
N GLU A 118 -7.13 -17.62 -2.99
CA GLU A 118 -5.84 -16.98 -3.21
C GLU A 118 -5.93 -15.47 -2.93
N MET A 119 -4.87 -14.90 -2.35
CA MET A 119 -4.89 -13.49 -1.90
C MET A 119 -5.22 -12.53 -3.04
N GLU A 120 -4.79 -12.82 -4.27
CA GLU A 120 -5.11 -12.01 -5.45
C GLU A 120 -6.61 -11.98 -5.77
N ASN A 121 -7.33 -13.08 -5.48
CA ASN A 121 -8.76 -13.19 -5.71
C ASN A 121 -9.56 -12.63 -4.53
N VAL A 122 -9.10 -12.87 -3.30
CA VAL A 122 -9.77 -12.39 -2.08
C VAL A 122 -9.62 -10.87 -1.95
N PHE A 123 -8.47 -10.31 -2.32
CA PHE A 123 -8.28 -8.85 -2.42
C PHE A 123 -8.55 -8.32 -3.83
N GLY A 124 -9.29 -9.10 -4.64
CA GLY A 124 -9.63 -8.76 -6.00
C GLY A 124 -10.50 -7.52 -6.11
N LYS A 125 -10.52 -6.95 -7.32
CA LYS A 125 -11.33 -5.77 -7.65
C LYS A 125 -12.84 -6.03 -7.60
N GLU A 126 -13.25 -7.28 -7.41
CA GLU A 126 -14.63 -7.65 -7.14
C GLU A 126 -15.07 -7.27 -5.73
N TYR A 127 -14.14 -7.26 -4.77
CA TYR A 127 -14.45 -7.06 -3.34
C TYR A 127 -13.89 -5.74 -2.81
N PHE A 128 -12.78 -5.25 -3.35
CA PHE A 128 -12.09 -4.05 -2.89
C PHE A 128 -11.91 -3.01 -4.02
N GLY A 129 -12.24 -1.76 -3.73
CA GLY A 129 -12.08 -0.64 -4.65
C GLY A 129 -10.67 -0.03 -4.64
N GLU A 130 -10.40 0.91 -5.56
CA GLU A 130 -9.09 1.59 -5.68
C GLU A 130 -8.67 2.37 -4.42
N GLY A 131 -9.61 2.69 -3.53
CA GLY A 131 -9.36 3.36 -2.26
C GLY A 131 -9.17 2.42 -1.06
N GLY A 132 -9.10 1.09 -1.26
CA GLY A 132 -8.93 0.11 -0.17
C GLY A 132 -10.19 -0.21 0.63
N GLY A 133 -11.32 0.44 0.32
CA GLY A 133 -12.62 0.10 0.90
C GLY A 133 -13.21 -1.18 0.29
N TRP A 134 -13.93 -1.95 1.09
CA TRP A 134 -14.73 -3.10 0.63
C TRP A 134 -16.02 -2.63 -0.07
N MET A 135 -16.54 -3.43 -0.99
CA MET A 135 -17.68 -3.08 -1.85
C MET A 135 -18.92 -3.96 -1.64
N TYR A 136 -18.89 -4.86 -0.66
CA TYR A 136 -20.01 -5.75 -0.33
C TYR A 136 -20.73 -5.28 0.94
N GLU A 137 -22.01 -5.62 1.02
CA GLU A 137 -22.88 -5.23 2.14
C GLU A 137 -22.62 -6.10 3.38
N LEU A 138 -22.55 -5.45 4.54
CA LEU A 138 -22.42 -6.12 5.84
C LEU A 138 -23.79 -6.13 6.51
N GLU A 139 -24.63 -7.09 6.14
CA GLU A 139 -25.97 -7.19 6.74
C GLU A 139 -25.91 -7.31 8.27
N GLY A 140 -26.71 -6.49 8.95
CA GLY A 140 -26.90 -6.56 10.41
C GLY A 140 -25.80 -5.91 11.25
N VAL A 141 -24.87 -5.16 10.64
CA VAL A 141 -23.87 -4.36 11.36
C VAL A 141 -24.15 -2.88 11.09
N GLU A 142 -24.34 -2.09 12.15
CA GLU A 142 -24.42 -0.64 12.00
C GLU A 142 -23.10 -0.12 11.44
N GLU A 143 -23.14 0.73 10.41
CA GLU A 143 -21.94 1.25 9.72
C GLU A 143 -20.93 1.89 10.68
N GLU A 144 -21.40 2.44 11.81
CA GLU A 144 -20.59 3.09 12.84
C GLU A 144 -19.77 2.10 13.71
N HIS A 145 -20.04 0.80 13.63
CA HIS A 145 -19.42 -0.24 14.47
C HIS A 145 -18.80 -1.41 13.69
N VAL A 146 -18.58 -1.24 12.39
CA VAL A 146 -17.95 -2.28 11.56
C VAL A 146 -16.50 -2.51 11.99
N THR A 147 -16.17 -3.74 12.37
CA THR A 147 -14.78 -4.14 12.63
C THR A 147 -14.18 -4.87 11.43
N PHE A 148 -12.84 -4.88 11.30
CA PHE A 148 -12.17 -5.68 10.25
C PHE A 148 -12.48 -7.18 10.35
N ARG A 149 -12.77 -7.65 11.57
CA ARG A 149 -13.26 -9.01 11.82
C ARG A 149 -14.62 -9.22 11.12
N ASP A 150 -15.54 -8.27 11.23
CA ASP A 150 -16.84 -8.37 10.57
C ASP A 150 -16.73 -8.37 9.05
N VAL A 151 -15.89 -7.49 8.51
CA VAL A 151 -15.57 -7.41 7.07
C VAL A 151 -15.09 -8.78 6.57
N ALA A 152 -14.07 -9.33 7.23
CA ALA A 152 -13.47 -10.58 6.82
C ALA A 152 -14.39 -11.81 7.03
N GLU A 153 -15.29 -11.80 8.03
CA GLU A 153 -16.33 -12.84 8.19
C GLU A 153 -17.36 -12.82 7.07
N ARG A 154 -17.74 -11.63 6.63
CA ARG A 154 -18.79 -11.41 5.64
C ARG A 154 -18.25 -11.33 4.22
N HIS A 155 -16.93 -11.47 4.05
CA HIS A 155 -16.30 -11.57 2.75
C HIS A 155 -16.97 -12.69 1.92
N PRO A 156 -17.56 -12.40 0.74
CA PRO A 156 -18.42 -13.36 0.05
C PRO A 156 -17.74 -14.70 -0.25
N ALA A 157 -16.49 -14.68 -0.71
CA ALA A 157 -15.71 -15.90 -0.94
C ALA A 157 -15.48 -16.72 0.34
N VAL A 158 -15.10 -16.06 1.45
CA VAL A 158 -14.83 -16.69 2.74
C VAL A 158 -16.11 -17.27 3.33
N ALA A 159 -17.20 -16.50 3.34
CA ALA A 159 -18.50 -16.92 3.86
C ALA A 159 -19.04 -18.15 3.11
N ARG A 160 -18.93 -18.17 1.77
CA ARG A 160 -19.31 -19.32 0.96
C ARG A 160 -18.49 -20.56 1.31
N TRP A 161 -17.15 -20.45 1.36
CA TRP A 161 -16.29 -21.59 1.67
C TRP A 161 -16.45 -22.08 3.11
N LYS A 162 -16.74 -21.19 4.05
CA LYS A 162 -17.15 -21.55 5.40
C LYS A 162 -18.41 -22.41 5.38
N GLY A 163 -19.44 -22.01 4.64
CA GLY A 163 -20.66 -22.80 4.48
C GLY A 163 -20.41 -24.19 3.89
N VAL A 164 -19.52 -24.31 2.89
CA VAL A 164 -19.12 -25.60 2.30
C VAL A 164 -18.47 -26.51 3.35
N VAL A 165 -17.55 -25.96 4.16
CA VAL A 165 -16.85 -26.71 5.19
C VAL A 165 -17.80 -27.11 6.33
N GLU A 166 -18.71 -26.22 6.75
CA GLU A 166 -19.73 -26.52 7.76
C GLU A 166 -20.71 -27.61 7.30
N GLU A 167 -21.13 -27.56 6.03
CA GLU A 167 -21.98 -28.62 5.46
C GLU A 167 -21.25 -29.96 5.42
N LEU A 168 -19.98 -29.97 5.03
CA LEU A 168 -19.15 -31.17 4.99
C LEU A 168 -18.96 -31.77 6.39
N ALA A 169 -18.66 -30.93 7.38
CA ALA A 169 -18.52 -31.33 8.78
C ALA A 169 -19.84 -31.92 9.32
N ALA A 170 -20.96 -31.23 9.10
CA ALA A 170 -22.29 -31.68 9.50
C ALA A 170 -22.67 -33.03 8.84
N ARG A 171 -22.37 -33.20 7.55
CA ARG A 171 -22.64 -34.44 6.80
C ARG A 171 -21.90 -35.63 7.39
N TRP A 172 -20.72 -35.42 7.97
CA TRP A 172 -19.86 -36.49 8.50
C TRP A 172 -19.84 -36.59 10.02
N GLY A 173 -20.55 -35.70 10.71
CA GLY A 173 -20.65 -35.68 12.17
C GLY A 173 -19.34 -35.33 12.87
N ILE A 174 -18.55 -34.45 12.25
CA ILE A 174 -17.28 -33.94 12.79
C ILE A 174 -17.52 -32.55 13.38
#